data_AF-A0A6L7X7Z1-F1
#
_entry.id   AF-A0A6L7X7Z1-F1
#
_cell.length_a   1.000
_cell.length_b   1.000
_cell.length_c   1.000
_cell.angle_alpha   90.00
_cell.angle_beta   90.00
_cell.angle_gamma   90.00
#
_symmetry.space_group_name_H-M   'P 1'
#
loop_
_entity.id
_entity.type
_entity.pdbx_description
1 polymer ?
#
loop_
_entity_poly.entity_id
_entity_poly.type
_entity_poly.pdbx_seq_one_letter_code
_entity_poly.pdbx_strand_id
1 'polypeptide(L)'
;MSTSSPAISLSPDILNPPRPMLAWIDTYAVVMPQEAADPLPAVPSLRLRVLGPEQSRPHATKVLPWQVVPLDSETRLRRELASYVDLPENWDGEGATAPSQAAVDDAFTFLDNRPPDIPVPLPDQGSKGAIGIYWDNRDAQVFAEATFEGDGTFAYFAAHGVPGATADKCGRDDADVLAPWPEDMLRILRKPDLA
;
A
#
# COMPACT_ATOMS: atom_id res chain seq x y z
N MET A 1 -61.95 -28.38 -10.02
CA MET A 1 -60.56 -28.75 -10.35
C MET A 1 -59.74 -27.47 -10.29
N SER A 2 -59.13 -27.17 -9.13
CA SER A 2 -58.28 -25.99 -8.92
C SER A 2 -56.82 -26.41 -9.02
N THR A 3 -56.09 -25.78 -9.93
CA THR A 3 -54.63 -25.94 -10.04
C THR A 3 -53.94 -24.95 -9.11
N SER A 4 -53.15 -25.49 -8.18
CA SER A 4 -52.32 -24.77 -7.22
C SER A 4 -50.99 -24.40 -7.89
N SER A 5 -50.63 -23.11 -7.89
CA SER A 5 -49.31 -22.63 -8.28
C SER A 5 -48.32 -22.75 -7.11
N PRO A 6 -47.06 -23.19 -7.33
CA PRO A 6 -46.04 -23.14 -6.30
C PRO A 6 -45.45 -21.72 -6.19
N ALA A 7 -45.38 -21.22 -4.96
CA ALA A 7 -44.62 -20.02 -4.60
C ALA A 7 -43.13 -20.38 -4.49
N ILE A 8 -42.30 -19.74 -5.30
CA ILE A 8 -40.84 -19.73 -5.12
C ILE A 8 -40.51 -18.45 -4.33
N SER A 9 -40.07 -18.64 -3.10
CA SER A 9 -39.43 -17.62 -2.28
C SER A 9 -37.92 -17.75 -2.48
N LEU A 10 -37.29 -16.70 -3.00
CA LEU A 10 -35.84 -16.56 -3.04
C LEU A 10 -35.46 -15.17 -2.55
N SER A 11 -34.48 -15.15 -1.65
CA SER A 11 -34.04 -14.06 -0.77
C SER A 11 -33.52 -12.81 -1.51
N PRO A 12 -33.61 -11.62 -0.89
CA PRO A 12 -33.04 -10.39 -1.41
C PRO A 12 -31.58 -10.22 -0.93
N ASP A 13 -30.64 -11.01 -1.46
CA ASP A 13 -29.20 -10.80 -1.16
C ASP A 13 -28.31 -11.22 -2.35
N ILE A 14 -28.67 -10.73 -3.53
CA ILE A 14 -27.80 -10.78 -4.70
C ILE A 14 -27.47 -9.35 -5.11
N LEU A 15 -26.18 -9.04 -4.93
CA LEU A 15 -25.41 -8.02 -5.64
C LEU A 15 -25.69 -6.56 -5.23
N ASN A 16 -25.15 -6.21 -4.07
CA ASN A 16 -24.60 -4.88 -3.82
C ASN A 16 -23.64 -4.53 -4.98
N PRO A 17 -23.86 -3.45 -5.76
CA PRO A 17 -22.95 -3.08 -6.84
C PRO A 17 -21.60 -2.62 -6.27
N PRO A 18 -20.50 -2.73 -7.04
CA PRO A 18 -19.19 -2.25 -6.60
C PRO A 18 -19.24 -0.75 -6.29
N ARG A 19 -18.80 -0.37 -5.09
CA ARG A 19 -18.66 1.03 -4.66
C ARG A 19 -17.67 1.78 -5.58
N PRO A 20 -17.86 3.09 -5.81
CA PRO A 20 -17.11 3.84 -6.80
C PRO A 20 -15.64 4.01 -6.39
N MET A 21 -14.78 3.66 -7.34
CA MET A 21 -13.34 3.91 -7.39
C MET A 21 -13.08 5.42 -7.24
N LEU A 22 -12.65 5.87 -6.06
CA LEU A 22 -12.15 7.22 -5.89
C LEU A 22 -10.83 7.36 -6.66
N ALA A 23 -10.74 8.46 -7.40
CA ALA A 23 -9.70 8.74 -8.37
C ALA A 23 -8.30 8.77 -7.74
N TRP A 24 -7.36 8.22 -8.49
CA TRP A 24 -5.95 8.07 -8.14
C TRP A 24 -5.31 9.46 -8.05
N ILE A 25 -4.80 9.82 -6.87
CA ILE A 25 -3.86 10.94 -6.74
C ILE A 25 -2.47 10.32 -6.66
N ASP A 26 -1.72 10.41 -7.75
CA ASP A 26 -0.30 10.08 -7.75
C ASP A 26 0.42 10.97 -6.72
N THR A 27 0.83 10.38 -5.60
CA THR A 27 1.56 11.08 -4.55
C THR A 27 3.05 11.11 -4.92
N TYR A 28 3.54 12.29 -5.29
CA TYR A 28 4.94 12.54 -5.60
C TYR A 28 5.73 12.97 -4.36
N ALA A 29 6.98 12.55 -4.22
CA ALA A 29 7.91 13.10 -3.23
C ALA A 29 8.81 14.17 -3.90
N VAL A 30 8.94 15.34 -3.27
CA VAL A 30 9.87 16.40 -3.68
C VAL A 30 11.13 16.27 -2.82
N VAL A 31 12.26 15.92 -3.42
CA VAL A 31 13.57 15.90 -2.74
C VAL A 31 14.25 17.25 -2.96
N MET A 32 14.48 18.00 -1.88
CA MET A 32 15.28 19.22 -1.91
C MET A 32 16.76 18.85 -1.81
N PRO A 33 17.66 19.40 -2.65
CA PRO A 33 19.09 19.16 -2.51
C PRO A 33 19.58 19.77 -1.20
N GLN A 34 20.25 18.97 -0.38
CA GLN A 34 20.91 19.43 0.84
C GLN A 34 22.13 20.26 0.43
N GLU A 35 22.07 21.58 0.65
CA GLU A 35 23.18 22.50 0.44
C GLU A 35 24.29 22.17 1.45
N ALA A 36 25.44 21.71 0.95
CA ALA A 36 26.62 21.45 1.77
C ALA A 36 27.07 22.77 2.42
N ALA A 37 26.95 22.83 3.74
CA ALA A 37 27.44 23.94 4.55
C ALA A 37 28.98 23.87 4.62
N ASP A 38 29.65 24.65 3.77
CA ASP A 38 31.07 25.00 3.93
C ASP A 38 31.20 26.50 4.21
N PRO A 39 32.01 26.94 5.20
CA PRO A 39 32.09 28.34 5.59
C PRO A 39 32.92 29.17 4.61
N LEU A 40 32.39 30.34 4.24
CA LEU A 40 32.98 31.34 3.35
C LEU A 40 34.38 31.80 3.82
N PRO A 41 35.41 31.84 2.95
CA PRO A 41 36.60 32.65 3.22
C PRO A 41 36.39 34.12 2.84
N ALA A 42 37.07 34.99 3.58
CA ALA A 42 36.98 36.44 3.57
C ALA A 42 37.24 37.10 2.20
N VAL A 43 36.47 38.15 1.93
CA VAL A 43 36.52 38.99 0.73
C VAL A 43 37.68 40.00 0.81
N PRO A 44 38.59 40.08 -0.19
CA PRO A 44 39.35 41.30 -0.44
C PRO A 44 38.65 42.14 -1.52
N SER A 45 38.52 43.43 -1.21
CA SER A 45 37.90 44.44 -2.07
C SER A 45 38.60 44.55 -3.43
N LEU A 46 37.90 44.27 -4.53
CA LEU A 46 38.41 44.47 -5.89
C LEU A 46 37.72 45.66 -6.56
N ARG A 47 38.54 46.61 -7.03
CA ARG A 47 38.13 47.85 -7.69
C ARG A 47 37.34 47.58 -8.97
N LEU A 48 36.26 48.33 -9.15
CA LEU A 48 35.46 48.40 -10.36
C LEU A 48 36.32 48.93 -11.52
N ARG A 49 36.70 48.07 -12.48
CA ARG A 49 37.08 48.51 -13.83
C ARG A 49 35.87 48.32 -14.74
N VAL A 50 35.37 49.41 -15.29
CA VAL A 50 34.38 49.40 -16.37
C VAL A 50 35.10 48.89 -17.63
N LEU A 51 34.86 47.63 -17.99
CA LEU A 51 35.23 47.06 -19.29
C LEU A 51 34.04 47.17 -20.23
N GLY A 52 34.31 47.51 -21.49
CA GLY A 52 33.33 47.85 -22.52
C GLY A 52 32.37 46.72 -22.92
N PRO A 53 31.38 47.02 -23.76
CA PRO A 53 30.24 46.15 -24.02
C PRO A 53 30.59 45.09 -25.06
N GLU A 54 31.28 44.01 -24.68
CA GLU A 54 31.40 42.89 -25.63
C GLU A 54 31.64 41.48 -25.07
N GLN A 55 31.33 41.16 -23.80
CA GLN A 55 31.30 39.75 -23.38
C GLN A 55 30.21 39.45 -22.34
N SER A 56 28.95 39.54 -22.76
CA SER A 56 27.83 38.88 -22.07
C SER A 56 27.61 37.50 -22.69
N ARG A 57 28.48 36.53 -22.35
CA ARG A 57 28.07 35.12 -22.42
C ARG A 57 27.20 34.88 -21.19
N PRO A 58 25.92 34.49 -21.32
CA PRO A 58 25.21 34.01 -20.16
C PRO A 58 25.93 32.75 -19.69
N HIS A 59 26.46 32.78 -18.46
CA HIS A 59 26.71 31.56 -17.72
C HIS A 59 25.36 30.85 -17.68
N ALA A 60 25.19 29.84 -18.53
CA ALA A 60 24.05 28.95 -18.46
C ALA A 60 24.16 28.24 -17.10
N THR A 61 23.51 28.81 -16.08
CA THR A 61 23.16 28.06 -14.88
C THR A 61 22.36 26.87 -15.39
N LYS A 62 23.00 25.71 -15.40
CA LYS A 62 22.37 24.44 -15.77
C LYS A 62 21.34 24.16 -14.69
N VAL A 63 20.13 24.66 -14.89
CA VAL A 63 19.00 24.37 -14.00
C VAL A 63 18.75 22.88 -14.16
N LEU A 64 19.11 22.10 -13.14
CA LEU A 64 18.93 20.66 -13.19
C LEU A 64 17.43 20.38 -13.24
N PRO A 65 16.97 19.55 -14.19
CA PRO A 65 15.57 19.22 -14.26
C PRO A 65 15.13 18.49 -12.98
N TRP A 66 14.14 19.03 -12.27
CA TRP A 66 13.19 18.41 -11.35
C TRP A 66 12.93 16.96 -11.80
N GLN A 67 13.69 16.01 -11.25
CA GLN A 67 13.47 14.61 -11.56
C GLN A 67 12.44 14.07 -10.57
N VAL A 68 11.23 13.86 -11.06
CA VAL A 68 10.23 13.07 -10.36
C VAL A 68 10.73 11.62 -10.41
N VAL A 69 11.22 11.10 -9.29
CA VAL A 69 11.60 9.69 -9.17
C VAL A 69 10.35 8.91 -8.76
N PRO A 70 9.85 7.96 -9.58
CA PRO A 70 8.77 7.09 -9.15
C PRO A 70 9.18 6.31 -7.90
N LEU A 71 8.37 6.38 -6.85
CA LEU A 71 8.57 5.52 -5.67
C LEU A 71 8.34 4.06 -6.06
N ASP A 72 9.20 3.16 -5.56
CA ASP A 72 8.99 1.72 -5.69
C ASP A 72 7.73 1.28 -4.93
N SER A 73 7.18 0.11 -5.30
CA SER A 73 5.91 -0.37 -4.77
C SER A 73 5.92 -0.55 -3.25
N GLU A 74 7.05 -0.93 -2.65
CA GLU A 74 7.15 -1.13 -1.20
C GLU A 74 7.15 0.21 -0.46
N THR A 75 7.91 1.19 -0.95
CA THR A 75 7.88 2.55 -0.40
C THR A 75 6.48 3.17 -0.51
N ARG A 76 5.76 2.92 -1.61
CA ARG A 76 4.37 3.38 -1.78
C ARG A 76 3.43 2.74 -0.76
N LEU A 77 3.48 1.41 -0.64
CA LEU A 77 2.67 0.66 0.32
C LEU A 77 2.89 1.20 1.74
N ARG A 78 4.14 1.33 2.18
CA ARG A 78 4.45 1.81 3.54
C ARG A 78 3.94 3.22 3.80
N ARG A 79 4.09 4.13 2.84
CA ARG A 79 3.55 5.50 3.00
C ARG A 79 2.03 5.51 3.06
N GLU A 80 1.37 4.65 2.30
CA GLU A 80 -0.07 4.54 2.31
C GLU A 80 -0.58 4.00 3.65
N LEU A 81 -0.03 2.89 4.13
CA LEU A 81 -0.37 2.33 5.45
C LEU A 81 -0.12 3.33 6.59
N ALA A 82 1.02 4.04 6.56
CA ALA A 82 1.32 5.07 7.53
C ALA A 82 0.33 6.25 7.50
N SER A 83 -0.27 6.54 6.34
CA SER A 83 -1.25 7.63 6.24
C SER A 83 -2.59 7.29 6.88
N TYR A 84 -2.88 6.00 7.12
CA TYR A 84 -4.17 5.59 7.66
C TYR A 84 -4.37 6.00 9.13
N VAL A 85 -3.30 6.25 9.89
CA VAL A 85 -3.39 6.74 11.28
C VAL A 85 -4.04 8.12 11.40
N ASP A 86 -4.00 8.90 10.31
CA ASP A 86 -4.57 10.25 10.25
C ASP A 86 -6.01 10.26 9.70
N LEU A 87 -6.63 9.08 9.47
CA LEU A 87 -8.01 9.02 9.01
C LEU A 87 -8.96 9.64 10.05
N PRO A 88 -9.97 10.39 9.61
CA PRO A 88 -10.98 10.91 10.54
C PRO A 88 -11.84 9.76 11.11
N GLU A 89 -12.45 10.00 12.27
CA GLU A 89 -13.50 9.11 12.77
C GLU A 89 -14.61 8.96 11.73
N ASN A 90 -15.15 7.74 11.61
CA ASN A 90 -16.22 7.41 10.67
C ASN A 90 -15.87 7.73 9.20
N TRP A 91 -14.61 7.53 8.80
CA TRP A 91 -14.14 7.83 7.44
C TRP A 91 -14.90 7.08 6.33
N ASP A 92 -15.50 5.93 6.66
CA ASP A 92 -16.26 5.09 5.75
C ASP A 92 -17.78 5.32 5.79
N GLY A 93 -18.26 6.14 6.73
CA GLY A 93 -19.68 6.38 6.98
C GLY A 93 -20.42 5.29 7.77
N GLU A 94 -19.74 4.22 8.18
CA GLU A 94 -20.29 3.04 8.88
C GLU A 94 -19.69 2.85 10.29
N GLY A 95 -19.07 3.89 10.84
CA GLY A 95 -18.49 3.93 12.18
C GLY A 95 -17.03 3.49 12.25
N ALA A 96 -16.30 3.45 11.13
CA ALA A 96 -14.90 3.05 11.16
C ALA A 96 -14.03 3.95 12.03
N THR A 97 -13.01 3.34 12.62
CA THR A 97 -11.98 4.02 13.42
C THR A 97 -10.65 3.94 12.69
N ALA A 98 -9.85 5.00 12.76
CA ALA A 98 -8.51 5.02 12.21
C ALA A 98 -7.63 3.93 12.84
N PRO A 99 -6.75 3.28 12.06
CA PRO A 99 -5.79 2.34 12.62
C PRO A 99 -4.85 2.95 13.65
N SER A 100 -4.48 2.13 14.64
CA SER A 100 -3.48 2.54 15.63
C SER A 100 -2.07 2.53 15.01
N GLN A 101 -1.16 3.33 15.57
CA GLN A 101 0.26 3.26 15.16
C GLN A 101 0.84 1.85 15.38
N ALA A 102 0.40 1.16 16.44
CA ALA A 102 0.84 -0.21 16.72
C ALA A 102 0.41 -1.19 15.60
N ALA A 103 -0.79 -1.05 15.06
CA ALA A 103 -1.24 -1.86 13.91
C ALA A 103 -0.39 -1.61 12.65
N VAL A 104 0.04 -0.36 12.43
CA VAL A 104 0.98 -0.02 11.33
C VAL A 104 2.36 -0.65 11.57
N ASP A 105 2.87 -0.57 12.80
CA ASP A 105 4.17 -1.12 13.16
C ASP A 105 4.19 -2.65 13.03
N ASP A 106 3.11 -3.32 13.41
CA ASP A 106 2.92 -4.77 13.22
C ASP A 106 2.91 -5.14 11.73
N ALA A 107 2.18 -4.39 10.90
CA ALA A 107 2.17 -4.60 9.45
C ALA A 107 3.58 -4.41 8.83
N PHE A 108 4.33 -3.41 9.28
CA PHE A 108 5.71 -3.21 8.82
C PHE A 108 6.64 -4.33 9.26
N THR A 109 6.52 -4.78 10.50
CA THR A 109 7.30 -5.91 11.03
C THR A 109 7.05 -7.18 10.21
N PHE A 110 5.79 -7.45 9.86
CA PHE A 110 5.43 -8.56 8.99
C PHE A 110 6.03 -8.41 7.58
N LEU A 111 5.97 -7.21 6.99
CA LEU A 111 6.51 -6.91 5.65
C LEU A 111 8.04 -6.96 5.59
N ASP A 112 8.74 -6.56 6.66
CA ASP A 112 10.20 -6.62 6.77
C ASP A 112 10.72 -8.07 6.64
N ASN A 113 9.90 -9.04 7.06
CA ASN A 113 10.20 -10.47 6.98
C ASN A 113 9.62 -11.15 5.73
N ARG A 114 9.06 -10.39 4.78
CA ARG A 114 8.47 -10.93 3.54
C ARG A 114 9.51 -11.71 2.74
N PRO A 115 9.25 -12.99 2.39
CA PRO A 115 10.13 -13.72 1.49
C PRO A 115 10.26 -13.00 0.13
N PRO A 116 11.46 -12.93 -0.47
CA PRO A 116 11.73 -12.10 -1.65
C PRO A 116 10.97 -12.55 -2.90
N ASP A 117 10.52 -13.80 -2.95
CA ASP A 117 9.71 -14.40 -4.01
C ASP A 117 8.22 -14.07 -3.93
N ILE A 118 7.75 -13.57 -2.78
CA ILE A 118 6.34 -13.17 -2.60
C ILE A 118 6.18 -11.72 -3.06
N PRO A 119 5.23 -11.38 -3.94
CA PRO A 119 5.04 -10.01 -4.41
C PRO A 119 4.66 -9.05 -3.27
N VAL A 120 4.95 -7.76 -3.46
CA VAL A 120 4.49 -6.71 -2.54
C VAL A 120 2.96 -6.68 -2.56
N PRO A 121 2.28 -6.74 -1.40
CA PRO A 121 0.83 -6.69 -1.35
C PRO A 121 0.29 -5.30 -1.66
N LEU A 122 -1.02 -5.22 -1.84
CA LEU A 122 -1.78 -3.98 -1.88
C LEU A 122 -2.28 -3.62 -0.47
N PRO A 123 -2.39 -2.33 -0.13
CA PRO A 123 -2.93 -1.90 1.15
C PRO A 123 -4.45 -2.09 1.20
N ASP A 124 -4.96 -2.40 2.39
CA ASP A 124 -6.39 -2.44 2.69
C ASP A 124 -6.68 -1.73 4.03
N GLN A 125 -7.87 -1.15 4.13
CA GLN A 125 -8.31 -0.38 5.29
C GLN A 125 -9.30 -1.21 6.10
N GLY A 126 -8.86 -1.74 7.24
CA GLY A 126 -9.73 -2.46 8.16
C GLY A 126 -10.74 -1.53 8.84
N SER A 127 -11.98 -1.99 9.02
CA SER A 127 -13.11 -1.15 9.51
C SER A 127 -13.11 -0.89 11.03
N LYS A 128 -12.10 -1.35 11.79
CA LYS A 128 -12.06 -1.27 13.26
C LYS A 128 -10.69 -0.94 13.83
N GLY A 129 -9.99 0.01 13.22
CA GLY A 129 -8.65 0.39 13.67
C GLY A 129 -7.57 -0.66 13.39
N ALA A 130 -7.85 -1.60 12.48
CA ALA A 130 -6.90 -2.59 12.01
C ALA A 130 -6.31 -2.16 10.66
N ILE A 131 -5.07 -2.55 10.40
CA ILE A 131 -4.43 -2.42 9.09
C ILE A 131 -4.63 -3.71 8.30
N GLY A 132 -5.04 -3.60 7.04
CA GLY A 132 -5.11 -4.72 6.12
C GLY A 132 -4.06 -4.63 5.02
N ILE A 133 -3.65 -5.78 4.51
CA ILE A 133 -2.92 -5.92 3.24
C ILE A 133 -3.46 -7.14 2.51
N TYR A 134 -3.43 -7.13 1.18
CA TYR A 134 -3.92 -8.25 0.39
C TYR A 134 -3.13 -8.51 -0.89
N TRP A 135 -3.27 -9.73 -1.39
CA TRP A 135 -2.84 -10.20 -2.69
C TRP A 135 -4.07 -10.66 -3.46
N ASP A 136 -4.32 -10.06 -4.63
CA ASP A 136 -5.34 -10.52 -5.58
C ASP A 136 -4.67 -10.83 -6.93
N ASN A 137 -4.52 -12.12 -7.24
CA ASN A 137 -4.09 -12.58 -8.55
C ASN A 137 -5.21 -13.41 -9.17
N ARG A 138 -6.07 -12.72 -9.93
CA ARG A 138 -7.25 -13.31 -10.58
C ARG A 138 -6.89 -14.35 -11.64
N ASP A 139 -5.78 -14.17 -12.34
CA ASP A 139 -5.33 -15.09 -13.38
C ASP A 139 -4.92 -16.44 -12.79
N ALA A 140 -4.20 -16.41 -11.66
CA ALA A 140 -3.83 -17.60 -10.89
C ALA A 140 -4.91 -18.07 -9.90
N GLN A 141 -6.05 -17.36 -9.83
CA GLN A 141 -7.12 -17.59 -8.86
C GLN A 141 -6.61 -17.64 -7.41
N VAL A 142 -5.63 -16.80 -7.07
CA VAL A 142 -5.06 -16.67 -5.73
C VAL A 142 -5.59 -15.40 -5.09
N PHE A 143 -6.10 -15.55 -3.87
CA PHE A 143 -6.38 -14.43 -2.98
C PHE A 143 -5.73 -14.69 -1.63
N ALA A 144 -5.14 -13.67 -1.02
CA ALA A 144 -4.76 -13.71 0.38
C ALA A 144 -4.89 -12.34 1.01
N GLU A 145 -5.15 -12.29 2.30
CA GLU A 145 -5.20 -11.08 3.10
C GLU A 145 -4.55 -11.33 4.46
N ALA A 146 -4.00 -10.27 5.04
CA ALA A 146 -3.52 -10.24 6.42
C ALA A 146 -3.97 -8.95 7.09
N THR A 147 -4.41 -9.06 8.34
CA THR A 147 -5.00 -7.99 9.13
C THR A 147 -4.30 -7.89 10.49
N PHE A 148 -3.93 -6.67 10.89
CA PHE A 148 -3.13 -6.38 12.07
C PHE A 148 -3.92 -5.46 13.02
N GLU A 149 -4.12 -5.89 14.26
CA GLU A 149 -4.83 -5.10 15.29
C GLU A 149 -3.90 -4.23 16.15
N GLY A 150 -2.57 -4.48 16.11
CA GLY A 150 -1.59 -3.75 16.90
C GLY A 150 -1.25 -4.40 18.24
N ASP A 151 -1.48 -5.70 18.38
CA ASP A 151 -1.22 -6.47 19.61
C ASP A 151 -0.04 -7.45 19.48
N GLY A 152 0.75 -7.34 18.41
CA GLY A 152 1.85 -8.24 18.08
C GLY A 152 1.38 -9.53 17.38
N THR A 153 0.11 -9.63 17.03
CA THR A 153 -0.43 -10.74 16.23
C THR A 153 -1.12 -10.23 14.95
N PHE A 154 -1.38 -11.16 14.04
CA PHE A 154 -2.14 -10.91 12.82
C PHE A 154 -3.07 -12.06 12.50
N ALA A 155 -4.21 -11.72 11.90
CA ALA A 155 -5.11 -12.65 11.26
C ALA A 155 -4.78 -12.74 9.78
N TYR A 156 -4.91 -13.91 9.17
CA TYR A 156 -4.78 -14.06 7.72
C TYR A 156 -5.78 -15.06 7.16
N PHE A 157 -6.13 -14.85 5.90
CA PHE A 157 -6.86 -15.78 5.08
C PHE A 157 -6.16 -15.90 3.74
N ALA A 158 -6.02 -17.11 3.21
CA ALA A 158 -5.51 -17.35 1.88
C ALA A 158 -6.32 -18.45 1.19
N ALA A 159 -6.59 -18.25 -0.10
CA ALA A 159 -7.34 -19.17 -0.93
C ALA A 159 -6.75 -19.27 -2.34
N HIS A 160 -6.80 -20.48 -2.90
CA HIS A 160 -6.54 -20.73 -4.30
C HIS A 160 -7.66 -21.57 -4.93
N GLY A 161 -8.21 -21.06 -6.03
CA GLY A 161 -9.21 -21.72 -6.86
C GLY A 161 -10.53 -20.97 -6.93
N VAL A 162 -11.41 -21.41 -7.83
CA VAL A 162 -12.72 -20.79 -8.06
C VAL A 162 -13.63 -20.94 -6.84
N PRO A 163 -14.30 -19.86 -6.38
CA PRO A 163 -15.37 -19.95 -5.39
C PRO A 163 -16.42 -21.00 -5.80
N GLY A 164 -16.63 -22.02 -4.96
CA GLY A 164 -17.62 -23.09 -5.19
C GLY A 164 -17.06 -24.40 -5.74
N ALA A 165 -15.82 -24.43 -6.23
CA ALA A 165 -15.04 -25.66 -6.36
C ALA A 165 -14.29 -25.93 -5.04
N THR A 166 -13.62 -27.08 -4.90
CA THR A 166 -12.74 -27.38 -3.75
C THR A 166 -11.56 -26.41 -3.72
N ALA A 167 -11.81 -25.18 -3.29
CA ALA A 167 -10.82 -24.15 -3.09
C ALA A 167 -9.92 -24.58 -1.93
N ASP A 168 -8.63 -24.61 -2.21
CA ASP A 168 -7.63 -24.81 -1.19
C ASP A 168 -7.51 -23.52 -0.39
N LYS A 169 -7.75 -23.60 0.91
CA LYS A 169 -7.82 -22.44 1.78
C LYS A 169 -7.13 -22.70 3.10
N CYS A 170 -6.52 -21.68 3.66
CA CYS A 170 -5.99 -21.66 5.01
C CYS A 170 -6.22 -20.30 5.65
N GLY A 171 -6.04 -20.24 6.96
CA GLY A 171 -6.18 -19.02 7.73
C GLY A 171 -5.97 -19.28 9.21
N ARG A 172 -5.64 -18.22 9.92
CA ARG A 172 -5.47 -18.19 11.38
C ARG A 172 -5.76 -16.77 11.86
N ASP A 173 -6.24 -16.63 13.09
CA ASP A 173 -6.64 -15.34 13.66
C ASP A 173 -5.61 -14.77 14.66
N ASP A 174 -4.54 -15.52 14.99
CA ASP A 174 -3.61 -15.22 16.09
C ASP A 174 -2.14 -15.54 15.74
N ALA A 175 -1.72 -15.33 14.50
CA ALA A 175 -0.32 -15.57 14.10
C ALA A 175 0.60 -14.47 14.66
N ASP A 176 1.78 -14.84 15.15
CA ASP A 176 2.76 -13.88 15.70
C ASP A 176 3.48 -13.12 14.57
N VAL A 177 3.53 -11.79 14.63
CA VAL A 177 4.16 -10.93 13.61
C VAL A 177 5.67 -11.12 13.51
N LEU A 178 6.32 -11.63 14.58
CA LEU A 178 7.75 -11.93 14.62
C LEU A 178 8.06 -13.37 14.21
N ALA A 179 7.06 -14.24 14.10
CA ALA A 179 7.26 -15.59 13.63
C ALA A 179 7.54 -15.62 12.12
N PRO A 180 8.18 -16.70 11.61
CA PRO A 180 8.24 -16.94 10.18
C PRO A 180 6.84 -16.92 9.56
N TRP A 181 6.76 -16.47 8.31
CA TRP A 181 5.50 -16.46 7.56
C TRP A 181 4.85 -17.86 7.56
N PRO A 182 3.52 -17.96 7.74
CA PRO A 182 2.83 -19.25 7.77
C PRO A 182 3.05 -20.05 6.47
N GLU A 183 3.59 -21.26 6.60
CA GLU A 183 3.93 -22.11 5.44
C GLU A 183 2.71 -22.43 4.55
N ASP A 184 1.52 -22.52 5.15
CA ASP A 184 0.28 -22.75 4.42
C ASP A 184 -0.15 -21.54 3.56
N MET A 185 0.02 -20.32 4.08
CA MET A 185 -0.16 -19.07 3.35
C MET A 185 0.86 -18.95 2.21
N LEU A 186 2.14 -19.20 2.49
CA LEU A 186 3.20 -19.18 1.48
C LEU A 186 2.92 -20.19 0.36
N ARG A 187 2.47 -21.38 0.71
CA ARG A 187 2.09 -22.42 -0.25
C ARG A 187 0.99 -21.97 -1.20
N ILE A 188 0.04 -21.14 -0.76
CA ILE A 188 -1.01 -20.57 -1.62
C ILE A 188 -0.45 -19.43 -2.48
N LEU A 189 0.30 -18.50 -1.89
CA LEU A 189 0.90 -17.37 -2.60
C LEU A 189 1.93 -17.77 -3.65
N ARG A 190 2.56 -18.95 -3.51
CA ARG A 190 3.50 -19.57 -4.45
C ARG A 190 2.84 -20.43 -5.53
N LYS A 191 1.51 -20.49 -5.60
CA LYS A 191 0.82 -21.19 -6.70
C LYS A 191 0.80 -20.51 -8.07
N PRO A 192 1.28 -19.27 -8.32
CA PRO A 192 1.23 -18.73 -9.68
C PRO A 192 2.11 -19.47 -10.70
N ASP A 193 2.85 -20.52 -10.31
CA ASP A 193 3.70 -21.33 -11.19
C ASP A 193 3.07 -22.66 -11.68
N LEU A 194 1.80 -22.96 -11.38
CA LEU A 194 1.12 -24.14 -11.89
C LEU A 194 0.07 -23.75 -12.95
N ALA A 195 0.57 -23.14 -14.03
CA ALA A 195 -0.17 -23.01 -15.29
C ALA A 195 -0.34 -24.37 -15.98
#